data_AF-A0A2V9UBQ5-F1
#
_entry.id   AF-A0A2V9UBQ5-F1
#
_cell.length_a   1.000
_cell.length_b   1.000
_cell.length_c   1.000
_cell.angle_alpha   90.00
_cell.angle_beta   90.00
_cell.angle_gamma   90.00
#
_symmetry.space_group_name_H-M   'P 1'
#
loop_
_entity.id
_entity.type
_entity.pdbx_description
1 polymer ?
#
loop_
_entity_poly.entity_id
_entity_poly.type
_entity_poly.pdbx_seq_one_letter_code
_entity_poly.pdbx_strand_id
1 'polypeptide(L)'
;MKASRFRIFAASTALLVVLGIAAALAQGMHHHGGSMGGEFGFGDHMLGYFTDVLDLTQAQQDQAKAIIEKEKPVIQPLIKQLMQAHKDMSSLEDSGTFDEAKVRALAAQNTQAMTELFVQKARIHSELIQILTPDQKTKLQQLRAKHEARMKNHAHGQAADTNSN
;
A
#
# COMPACT_ATOMS: atom_id res chain seq x y z
N MET A 1 -51.95 21.33 -56.54
CA MET A 1 -51.02 21.93 -55.56
C MET A 1 -50.78 20.91 -54.46
N LYS A 2 -49.50 20.65 -54.16
CA LYS A 2 -48.99 19.51 -53.39
C LYS A 2 -49.18 19.70 -51.90
N ALA A 3 -49.65 18.68 -51.19
CA ALA A 3 -49.45 18.57 -49.75
C ALA A 3 -49.11 17.13 -49.37
N SER A 4 -48.25 17.03 -48.36
CA SER A 4 -47.76 15.88 -47.60
C SER A 4 -46.42 15.28 -48.03
N ARG A 5 -45.44 15.48 -47.13
CA ARG A 5 -44.80 14.36 -46.44
C ARG A 5 -44.01 14.83 -45.21
N PHE A 6 -44.39 14.24 -44.08
CA PHE A 6 -43.73 14.28 -42.77
C PHE A 6 -42.24 13.98 -42.90
N ARG A 7 -41.38 14.79 -42.27
CA ARG A 7 -40.01 14.41 -41.92
C ARG A 7 -39.63 14.99 -40.56
N ILE A 8 -39.48 14.08 -39.61
CA ILE A 8 -38.84 14.27 -38.31
C ILE A 8 -37.36 14.56 -38.58
N PHE A 9 -36.84 15.63 -37.98
CA PHE A 9 -35.42 15.73 -37.65
C PHE A 9 -35.32 16.21 -36.21
N ALA A 10 -35.08 15.26 -35.31
CA ALA A 10 -34.59 15.52 -33.97
C ALA A 10 -33.18 16.13 -34.11
N ALA A 11 -33.01 17.36 -33.64
CA ALA A 11 -31.70 18.00 -33.59
C ALA A 11 -30.93 17.45 -32.38
N SER A 12 -30.15 16.41 -32.64
CA SER A 12 -29.13 15.86 -31.74
C SER A 12 -27.86 16.70 -31.84
N THR A 13 -27.59 17.53 -30.83
CA THR A 13 -26.25 18.07 -30.59
C THR A 13 -25.60 17.29 -29.47
N ALA A 14 -24.97 16.18 -29.86
CA ALA A 14 -23.97 15.49 -29.05
C ALA A 14 -22.68 16.32 -29.10
N LEU A 15 -22.26 16.87 -27.96
CA LEU A 15 -20.93 17.45 -27.82
C LEU A 15 -19.98 16.34 -27.37
N LEU A 16 -19.37 15.67 -28.35
CA LEU A 16 -18.22 14.79 -28.15
C LEU A 16 -16.98 15.66 -27.92
N VAL A 17 -16.56 15.83 -26.67
CA VAL A 17 -15.20 16.27 -26.37
C VAL A 17 -14.34 15.02 -26.25
N VAL A 18 -13.81 14.58 -27.40
CA VAL A 18 -12.69 13.65 -27.47
C VAL A 18 -11.43 14.47 -27.18
N LEU A 19 -10.87 14.31 -25.98
CA LEU A 19 -9.53 14.81 -25.67
C LEU A 19 -8.60 13.61 -25.43
N GLY A 20 -7.96 13.24 -26.53
CA GLY A 20 -6.60 12.70 -26.66
C GLY A 20 -6.07 11.75 -25.59
N ILE A 21 -6.02 10.47 -25.93
CA ILE A 21 -5.03 9.55 -25.39
C ILE A 21 -3.66 10.00 -25.91
N ALA A 22 -2.85 10.60 -25.03
CA ALA A 22 -1.41 10.70 -25.22
C ALA A 22 -0.74 9.72 -24.26
N ALA A 23 -0.67 8.46 -24.68
CA ALA A 23 0.28 7.52 -24.13
C ALA A 23 1.66 7.86 -24.72
N ALA A 24 2.48 8.56 -23.96
CA ALA A 24 3.91 8.72 -24.24
C ALA A 24 4.68 8.38 -22.96
N LEU A 25 5.01 7.09 -22.85
CA LEU A 25 6.25 6.54 -22.33
C LEU A 25 7.02 7.45 -21.36
N ALA A 26 6.58 7.49 -20.10
CA ALA A 26 7.50 7.78 -19.01
C ALA A 26 8.37 6.52 -18.82
N GLN A 27 9.48 6.52 -19.56
CA GLN A 27 10.63 5.66 -19.36
C GLN A 27 10.98 5.61 -17.87
N GLY A 28 11.35 4.42 -17.40
CA GLY A 28 11.61 4.11 -16.01
C GLY A 28 12.51 5.13 -15.33
N MET A 29 11.91 5.99 -14.53
CA MET A 29 12.60 6.58 -13.40
C MET A 29 12.50 5.58 -12.26
N HIS A 30 13.47 4.67 -12.19
CA HIS A 30 13.81 3.98 -10.96
C HIS A 30 14.33 5.03 -9.96
N HIS A 31 13.40 5.78 -9.36
CA HIS A 31 13.69 6.53 -8.17
C HIS A 31 14.02 5.51 -7.07
N HIS A 32 15.29 5.45 -6.69
CA HIS A 32 15.77 4.90 -5.42
C HIS A 32 15.33 5.82 -4.25
N GLY A 33 14.07 6.25 -4.25
CA GLY A 33 13.39 6.81 -3.09
C GLY A 33 12.32 5.79 -2.75
N GLY A 34 12.49 5.07 -1.64
CA GLY A 34 11.56 4.03 -1.23
C GLY A 34 10.14 4.53 -1.37
N SER A 35 9.34 3.89 -2.22
CA SER A 35 7.91 4.23 -2.25
C SER A 35 7.38 4.02 -0.84
N MET A 36 6.54 4.90 -0.33
CA MET A 36 5.87 4.71 0.96
C MET A 36 5.05 3.39 1.02
N GLY A 37 4.79 2.76 -0.12
CA GLY A 37 4.37 1.35 -0.16
C GLY A 37 5.35 0.42 0.56
N GLY A 38 6.65 0.63 0.42
CA GLY A 38 7.70 -0.04 1.19
C GLY A 38 7.66 0.31 2.68
N GLU A 39 7.37 1.55 3.05
CA GLU A 39 7.27 1.99 4.46
C GLU A 39 6.10 1.31 5.21
N PHE A 40 4.96 1.13 4.54
CA PHE A 40 3.84 0.34 5.08
C PHE A 40 4.00 -1.18 4.86
N GLY A 41 5.07 -1.59 4.16
CA GLY A 41 5.40 -2.99 3.88
C GLY A 41 4.43 -3.67 2.90
N PHE A 42 4.00 -2.95 1.87
CA PHE A 42 3.22 -3.42 0.73
C PHE A 42 4.06 -3.50 -0.55
N GLY A 43 3.51 -4.14 -1.58
CA GLY A 43 4.14 -4.21 -2.89
C GLY A 43 5.44 -5.03 -2.88
N ASP A 44 6.46 -4.52 -3.57
CA ASP A 44 7.74 -5.19 -3.75
C ASP A 44 8.47 -5.48 -2.43
N HIS A 45 8.25 -4.70 -1.38
CA HIS A 45 8.85 -4.99 -0.07
C HIS A 45 8.25 -6.25 0.57
N MET A 46 6.93 -6.41 0.47
CA MET A 46 6.25 -7.61 0.96
C MET A 46 6.65 -8.83 0.12
N LEU A 47 6.65 -8.66 -1.20
CA LEU A 47 7.01 -9.73 -2.13
C LEU A 47 8.47 -10.15 -1.92
N GLY A 48 9.40 -9.19 -1.85
CA GLY A 48 10.82 -9.42 -1.59
C GLY A 48 11.06 -10.22 -0.31
N TYR A 49 10.36 -9.88 0.78
CA TYR A 49 10.43 -10.67 2.01
C TYR A 49 10.00 -12.13 1.79
N PHE A 50 8.90 -12.38 1.06
CA PHE A 50 8.46 -13.76 0.80
C PHE A 50 9.38 -14.51 -0.16
N THR A 51 9.86 -13.85 -1.23
CA THR A 51 10.70 -14.48 -2.25
C THR A 51 12.08 -14.82 -1.73
N ASP A 52 12.74 -13.88 -1.06
CA ASP A 52 14.14 -14.00 -0.68
C ASP A 52 14.32 -14.97 0.49
N VAL A 53 13.24 -15.20 1.24
CA VAL A 53 13.27 -15.95 2.49
C VAL A 53 12.69 -17.35 2.33
N LEU A 54 11.72 -17.56 1.44
CA LEU A 54 11.01 -18.84 1.28
C LEU A 54 11.32 -19.59 -0.02
N ASP A 55 12.26 -19.08 -0.83
CA ASP A 55 12.68 -19.72 -2.08
C ASP A 55 11.46 -20.03 -2.98
N LEU A 56 10.63 -19.02 -3.23
CA LEU A 56 9.41 -19.21 -4.01
C LEU A 56 9.75 -19.60 -5.45
N THR A 57 9.08 -20.65 -5.95
CA THR A 57 9.14 -21.01 -7.38
C THR A 57 8.58 -19.90 -8.25
N GLN A 58 8.94 -19.86 -9.54
CA GLN A 58 8.43 -18.84 -10.46
C GLN A 58 6.90 -18.77 -10.47
N ALA A 59 6.22 -19.93 -10.48
CA ALA A 59 4.77 -20.00 -10.42
C ALA A 59 4.19 -19.40 -9.13
N GLN A 60 4.83 -19.62 -7.99
CA GLN A 60 4.43 -19.01 -6.71
C GLN A 60 4.68 -17.50 -6.71
N GLN A 61 5.77 -17.02 -7.31
CA GLN A 61 6.05 -15.59 -7.43
C GLN A 61 4.99 -14.89 -8.28
N ASP A 62 4.57 -15.51 -9.38
CA ASP A 62 3.55 -14.95 -10.27
C ASP A 62 2.17 -14.91 -9.56
N GLN A 63 1.83 -15.96 -8.80
CA GLN A 63 0.64 -15.96 -7.95
C GLN A 63 0.70 -14.88 -6.86
N ALA A 64 1.85 -14.71 -6.20
CA ALA A 64 2.05 -13.69 -5.18
C ALA A 64 1.88 -12.28 -5.75
N LYS A 65 2.44 -12.00 -6.93
CA LYS A 65 2.24 -10.74 -7.65
C LYS A 65 0.77 -10.50 -7.96
N ALA A 66 0.06 -11.52 -8.45
CA ALA A 66 -1.37 -11.41 -8.75
C ALA A 66 -2.21 -11.08 -7.52
N ILE A 67 -1.91 -11.70 -6.37
CA ILE A 67 -2.56 -11.40 -5.08
C ILE A 67 -2.34 -9.93 -4.70
N ILE A 68 -1.10 -9.44 -4.81
CA ILE A 68 -0.76 -8.05 -4.44
C ILE A 68 -1.41 -7.04 -5.40
N GLU A 69 -1.36 -7.28 -6.71
CA GLU A 69 -1.95 -6.39 -7.72
C GLU A 69 -3.48 -6.33 -7.61
N LYS A 70 -4.14 -7.42 -7.19
CA LYS A 70 -5.59 -7.46 -6.92
C LYS A 70 -6.01 -6.47 -5.82
N GLU A 71 -5.21 -6.33 -4.77
CA GLU A 71 -5.54 -5.47 -3.62
C GLU A 71 -5.03 -4.03 -3.78
N LYS A 72 -4.18 -3.78 -4.77
CA LYS A 72 -3.57 -2.46 -5.04
C LYS A 72 -4.60 -1.33 -5.21
N PRO A 73 -5.74 -1.48 -5.92
CA PRO A 73 -6.74 -0.41 -6.03
C PRO A 73 -7.34 0.01 -4.69
N VAL A 74 -7.38 -0.90 -3.71
CA VAL A 74 -7.87 -0.63 -2.35
C VAL A 74 -6.79 0.04 -1.50
N ILE A 75 -5.55 -0.43 -1.63
CA ILE A 75 -4.41 0.04 -0.81
C ILE A 75 -3.91 1.42 -1.24
N GLN A 76 -3.83 1.68 -2.55
CA GLN A 76 -3.28 2.93 -3.10
C GLN A 76 -3.93 4.21 -2.53
N PRO A 77 -5.27 4.36 -2.49
CA PRO A 77 -5.88 5.55 -1.89
C PRO A 77 -5.60 5.69 -0.39
N LEU A 78 -5.55 4.58 0.35
CA LEU A 78 -5.26 4.57 1.79
C LEU A 78 -3.82 5.04 2.06
N ILE A 79 -2.84 4.54 1.30
CA ILE A 79 -1.45 5.00 1.39
C ILE A 79 -1.36 6.49 1.07
N LYS A 80 -2.01 6.96 0.00
CA LYS A 80 -2.02 8.39 -0.35
C LYS A 80 -2.58 9.26 0.78
N GLN A 81 -3.66 8.81 1.43
CA GLN A 81 -4.24 9.52 2.56
C GLN A 81 -3.24 9.62 3.72
N LEU A 82 -2.59 8.51 4.10
CA LEU A 82 -1.62 8.51 5.19
C LEU A 82 -0.34 9.28 4.85
N MET A 83 0.08 9.28 3.59
CA MET A 83 1.18 10.13 3.13
C MET A 83 0.85 11.61 3.28
N GLN A 84 -0.38 12.01 2.99
CA GLN A 84 -0.81 13.39 3.22
C GLN A 84 -0.84 13.70 4.72
N ALA A 85 -1.38 12.79 5.53
CA ALA A 85 -1.40 12.94 6.98
C ALA A 85 -0.01 13.11 7.60
N HIS A 86 0.99 12.36 7.09
CA HIS A 86 2.37 12.51 7.53
C HIS A 86 2.93 13.90 7.17
N LYS A 87 2.68 14.41 5.97
CA LYS A 87 3.08 15.78 5.58
C LYS A 87 2.40 16.83 6.45
N ASP A 88 1.12 16.66 6.72
CA ASP A 88 0.35 17.59 7.56
C ASP A 88 0.87 17.56 9.00
N MET A 89 1.25 16.39 9.52
CA MET A 89 1.86 16.26 10.85
C MET A 89 3.21 16.97 10.92
N SER A 90 4.09 16.72 9.95
CA SER A 90 5.38 17.42 9.85
C SER A 90 5.20 18.95 9.80
N SER A 91 4.20 19.45 9.07
CA SER A 91 3.88 20.88 9.05
C SER A 91 3.39 21.41 10.40
N LEU A 92 2.66 20.61 11.20
CA LEU A 92 2.25 21.00 12.55
C LEU A 92 3.45 21.03 13.50
N GLU A 93 4.36 20.07 13.38
CA GLU A 93 5.59 20.00 14.18
C GLU A 93 6.55 21.16 13.87
N ASP A 94 6.69 21.52 12.59
CA ASP A 94 7.54 22.63 12.14
C ASP A 94 6.93 24.02 12.40
N SER A 95 5.67 24.10 12.87
CA SER A 95 4.97 25.38 13.09
C SER A 95 5.53 26.22 14.24
N GLY A 96 6.47 25.67 15.03
CA GLY A 96 7.12 26.35 16.15
C GLY A 96 6.26 26.46 17.42
N THR A 97 5.00 26.04 17.37
CA THR A 97 4.10 25.97 18.53
C THR A 97 3.31 24.67 18.52
N PHE A 98 3.30 23.97 19.66
CA PHE A 98 2.52 22.74 19.80
C PHE A 98 1.03 23.04 19.96
N ASP A 99 0.21 22.54 19.03
CA ASP A 99 -1.26 22.60 19.06
C ASP A 99 -1.84 21.19 19.17
N GLU A 100 -2.05 20.73 20.41
CA GLU A 100 -2.55 19.38 20.70
C GLU A 100 -3.89 19.09 20.01
N ALA A 101 -4.77 20.09 19.91
CA ALA A 101 -6.09 19.93 19.32
C ALA A 101 -5.97 19.59 17.81
N LYS A 102 -5.09 20.28 17.09
CA LYS A 102 -4.81 19.98 15.67
C LYS A 102 -4.16 18.61 15.49
N VAL A 103 -3.19 18.26 16.34
CA VAL A 103 -2.52 16.95 16.30
C VAL A 103 -3.53 15.82 16.52
N ARG A 104 -4.39 15.94 17.54
CA ARG A 104 -5.44 14.94 17.81
C ARG A 104 -6.47 14.84 16.70
N ALA A 105 -6.89 15.96 16.12
CA ALA A 105 -7.83 15.96 15.00
C ALA A 105 -7.24 15.25 13.77
N LEU A 106 -5.99 15.57 13.41
CA LEU A 106 -5.29 14.91 12.30
C LEU A 106 -5.12 13.41 12.54
N ALA A 107 -4.75 13.00 13.76
CA ALA A 107 -4.64 11.59 14.10
C ALA A 107 -6.00 10.86 13.98
N ALA A 108 -7.06 11.44 14.56
CA ALA A 108 -8.40 10.86 14.53
C ALA A 108 -8.94 10.69 13.10
N GLN A 109 -8.66 11.64 12.20
CA GLN A 109 -9.05 11.57 10.80
C GLN A 109 -8.42 10.39 10.04
N ASN A 110 -7.27 9.89 10.50
CA ASN A 110 -6.49 8.89 9.78
C ASN A 110 -6.54 7.48 10.39
N THR A 111 -7.16 7.32 11.56
CA THR A 111 -7.33 6.02 12.23
C THR A 111 -7.98 4.97 11.32
N GLN A 112 -9.08 5.33 10.64
CA GLN A 112 -9.78 4.40 9.77
C GLN A 112 -8.90 3.92 8.61
N ALA A 113 -8.13 4.82 7.99
CA ALA A 113 -7.23 4.44 6.90
C ALA A 113 -6.13 3.48 7.37
N MET A 114 -5.58 3.70 8.57
CA MET A 114 -4.64 2.78 9.20
C MET A 114 -5.27 1.41 9.50
N THR A 115 -6.49 1.39 10.02
CA THR A 115 -7.24 0.14 10.27
C THR A 115 -7.43 -0.67 8.98
N GLU A 116 -7.88 -0.01 7.91
CA GLU A 116 -8.10 -0.69 6.63
C GLU A 116 -6.79 -1.23 6.04
N LEU A 117 -5.68 -0.47 6.12
CA LEU A 117 -4.39 -1.00 5.69
C LEU A 117 -3.98 -2.23 6.49
N PHE A 118 -4.19 -2.26 7.80
CA PHE A 118 -3.88 -3.43 8.61
C PHE A 118 -4.68 -4.66 8.15
N VAL A 119 -5.98 -4.48 7.89
CA VAL A 119 -6.85 -5.54 7.36
C VAL A 119 -6.36 -6.03 6.00
N GLN A 120 -6.00 -5.12 5.08
CA GLN A 120 -5.52 -5.53 3.75
C GLN A 120 -4.17 -6.26 3.81
N LYS A 121 -3.27 -5.81 4.69
CA LYS A 121 -1.99 -6.51 4.91
C LYS A 121 -2.24 -7.93 5.42
N ALA A 122 -3.13 -8.11 6.39
CA ALA A 122 -3.49 -9.42 6.92
C ALA A 122 -4.13 -10.32 5.86
N ARG A 123 -5.01 -9.76 5.02
CA ARG A 123 -5.64 -10.48 3.89
C ARG A 123 -4.61 -11.00 2.90
N ILE A 124 -3.75 -10.12 2.38
CA ILE A 124 -2.70 -10.50 1.43
C ILE A 124 -1.80 -11.56 2.05
N HIS A 125 -1.34 -11.35 3.28
CA HIS A 125 -0.47 -12.29 3.97
C HIS A 125 -1.12 -13.67 4.14
N SER A 126 -2.43 -13.72 4.43
CA SER A 126 -3.19 -14.98 4.48
C SER A 126 -3.19 -15.69 3.13
N GLU A 127 -3.48 -14.97 2.04
CA GLU A 127 -3.49 -15.51 0.67
C GLU A 127 -2.09 -16.00 0.25
N LEU A 128 -1.03 -15.24 0.57
CA LEU A 128 0.36 -15.63 0.30
C LEU A 128 0.79 -16.90 1.05
N ILE A 129 0.29 -17.14 2.27
CA ILE A 129 0.59 -18.38 2.99
C ILE A 129 -0.05 -19.59 2.30
N GLN A 130 -1.20 -19.42 1.64
CA GLN A 130 -1.90 -20.55 1.01
C GLN A 130 -1.14 -21.12 -0.20
N ILE A 131 -0.35 -20.29 -0.89
CA ILE A 131 0.44 -20.75 -2.05
C ILE A 131 1.74 -21.46 -1.66
N LEU A 132 2.10 -21.50 -0.37
CA LEU A 132 3.32 -22.13 0.14
C LEU A 132 3.17 -23.65 0.31
N THR A 133 4.26 -24.37 0.06
CA THR A 133 4.37 -25.80 0.39
C THR A 133 4.44 -26.02 1.92
N PRO A 134 4.20 -27.25 2.41
CA PRO A 134 4.37 -27.57 3.84
C PRO A 134 5.76 -27.23 4.38
N ASP A 135 6.81 -27.49 3.59
CA ASP A 135 8.19 -27.19 3.97
C ASP A 135 8.45 -25.68 4.05
N GLN A 136 7.94 -24.90 3.09
CA GLN A 136 8.02 -23.44 3.10
C GLN A 136 7.24 -22.84 4.28
N LYS A 137 6.06 -23.39 4.62
CA LYS A 137 5.30 -23.00 5.81
C LYS A 137 6.09 -23.26 7.09
N THR A 138 6.77 -24.41 7.18
CA THR A 138 7.64 -24.75 8.31
C THR A 138 8.81 -23.77 8.42
N LYS A 139 9.48 -23.48 7.29
CA LYS A 139 10.55 -22.47 7.21
C LYS A 139 10.06 -21.11 7.71
N LEU A 140 8.90 -20.66 7.24
CA LEU A 140 8.28 -19.40 7.66
C LEU A 140 8.07 -19.31 9.18
N GLN A 141 7.59 -20.38 9.83
CA GLN A 141 7.42 -20.41 11.28
C GLN A 141 8.76 -20.32 12.03
N GLN A 142 9.79 -21.02 11.55
CA GLN A 142 11.13 -20.95 12.16
C GLN A 142 11.72 -19.54 12.07
N LEU A 143 11.49 -18.84 10.96
CA LEU A 143 11.96 -17.47 10.76
C LEU A 143 11.24 -16.49 11.69
N ARG A 144 9.93 -16.65 11.88
CA ARG A 144 9.16 -15.86 12.86
C ARG A 144 9.69 -16.06 14.28
N ALA A 145 9.92 -17.31 14.69
CA ALA A 145 10.48 -17.61 16.01
C ALA A 145 11.87 -17.00 16.21
N LYS A 146 12.74 -17.07 15.18
CA LYS A 146 14.06 -16.42 15.21
C LYS A 146 13.96 -14.90 15.31
N HIS A 147 13.04 -14.29 14.58
CA HIS A 147 12.81 -12.85 14.64
C HIS A 147 12.31 -12.42 16.03
N GLU A 148 11.34 -13.14 16.59
CA GLU A 148 10.82 -12.90 17.95
C GLU A 148 11.93 -13.03 19.01
N ALA A 149 12.77 -14.06 18.92
CA ALA A 149 13.91 -14.22 19.84
C ALA A 149 14.91 -13.06 19.75
N ARG A 150 15.21 -12.58 18.54
CA ARG A 150 16.06 -11.39 18.35
C ARG A 150 15.45 -10.13 18.96
N MET A 151 14.15 -9.92 18.77
CA MET A 151 13.43 -8.78 19.35
C MET A 151 13.46 -8.82 20.88
N LYS A 152 13.23 -10.00 21.48
CA LYS A 152 13.36 -10.19 22.94
C LYS A 152 14.76 -9.87 23.41
N ASN A 153 15.80 -10.36 22.74
CA ASN A 153 17.18 -10.11 23.12
C ASN A 153 17.55 -8.62 23.03
N HIS A 154 17.06 -7.89 22.01
CA HIS A 154 17.25 -6.44 21.91
C HIS A 154 16.58 -5.69 23.08
N ALA A 155 15.36 -6.07 23.45
CA ALA A 155 14.66 -5.47 24.58
C ALA A 155 15.39 -5.71 25.92
N HIS A 156 15.98 -6.90 26.11
CA HIS A 156 16.72 -7.23 27.33
C HIS A 156 18.11 -6.57 27.38
N GLY A 157 18.78 -6.42 26.23
CA GLY A 157 20.07 -5.71 26.13
C GLY A 157 19.91 -4.22 26.46
N GLN A 158 18.89 -3.56 25.90
CA GLN A 158 18.62 -2.14 26.19
C GLN A 158 18.25 -1.89 27.66
N ALA A 159 17.53 -2.81 28.32
CA ALA A 159 17.20 -2.69 29.74
C ALA A 159 18.42 -2.80 30.67
N ALA A 160 19.45 -3.57 30.29
CA ALA A 160 20.69 -3.68 31.05
C ALA A 160 21.56 -2.43 30.93
N ASP A 161 21.57 -1.81 29.74
CA ASP A 161 22.34 -0.59 29.46
C ASP A 161 21.70 0.67 30.09
N THR A 162 20.37 0.75 30.18
CA THR A 162 19.67 1.89 30.81
C THR A 162 19.79 1.93 32.33
N ASN A 163 20.17 0.81 32.98
CA ASN A 163 20.35 0.73 34.44
C ASN A 163 21.80 0.97 34.90
N SER A 164 22.73 1.23 33.96
CA SER A 164 24.15 1.47 34.26
C SER A 164 24.59 2.93 34.06
N ASN A 165 23.65 3.88 34.02
CA ASN A 165 23.93 5.32 33.82
C ASN A 165 23.29 6.18 34.91
#